data_AF-A0A7H0HL83-F1
#
_entry.id   AF-A0A7H0HL83-F1
#
_cell.length_a   1.000
_cell.length_b   1.000
_cell.length_c   1.000
_cell.angle_alpha   90.00
_cell.angle_beta   90.00
_cell.angle_gamma   90.00
#
_symmetry.space_group_name_H-M   'P 1'
#
loop_
_entity.id
_entity.type
_entity.pdbx_description
1 polymer ?
#
loop_
_entity_poly.entity_id
_entity_poly.type
_entity_poly.pdbx_seq_one_letter_code
_entity_poly.pdbx_strand_id
1 'polypeptide(L)'
;MPAPLPWLEPHDPFPSPDQAWGPDDPAPGLLAAGGALDTDHLLRAYSQGIFPWFSAGQPVLWWSPHPRMVLPVAEFRLHRSLRRTLQKFRADPRCAIRVDHDFGAVIRACAGTERPGQPGTWIVPRMVAAYEGFHAAGHVHSIETWIDGQLAGGLYFVNVGRAVFGESMFAHATDASKIALAALVCLCRRHGVALIDCQQNTRHLASLGAREIARPDFTRSILRSQQDPAPAWAFDPVYWNELLPSAITQA
;
A
#
# COMPACT_ATOMS: atom_id res chain seq x y z
N MET A 1 -4.24 -23.11 -23.50
CA MET A 1 -3.91 -23.54 -22.13
C MET A 1 -2.96 -22.52 -21.55
N PRO A 2 -3.15 -22.06 -20.31
CA PRO A 2 -2.23 -21.12 -19.68
C PRO A 2 -0.82 -21.72 -19.66
N ALA A 3 0.21 -20.86 -19.67
CA ALA A 3 1.57 -21.31 -19.41
C ALA A 3 1.62 -22.02 -18.04
N PRO A 4 2.39 -23.12 -17.90
CA PRO A 4 2.51 -23.82 -16.62
C PRO A 4 2.98 -22.84 -15.53
N LEU A 5 2.30 -22.85 -14.38
CA LEU A 5 2.65 -21.98 -13.26
C LEU A 5 3.95 -22.49 -12.60
N PRO A 6 5.03 -21.69 -12.55
CA PRO A 6 6.24 -22.07 -11.85
C PRO A 6 5.98 -22.29 -10.35
N TRP A 7 6.57 -23.34 -9.80
CA TRP A 7 6.60 -23.59 -8.36
C TRP A 7 7.98 -23.27 -7.82
N LEU A 8 8.07 -22.32 -6.90
CA LEU A 8 9.32 -21.83 -6.31
C LEU A 8 9.65 -22.61 -5.04
N GLU A 9 10.92 -22.93 -4.87
CA GLU A 9 11.52 -23.26 -3.59
C GLU A 9 11.88 -21.96 -2.81
N PRO A 10 12.08 -22.00 -1.48
CA PRO A 10 12.30 -20.80 -0.64
C PRO A 10 13.37 -19.80 -1.11
N HIS A 11 14.39 -20.26 -1.84
CA HIS A 11 15.52 -19.44 -2.29
C HIS A 11 15.58 -19.25 -3.80
N ASP A 12 14.59 -19.74 -4.54
CA ASP A 12 14.56 -19.58 -5.99
C ASP A 12 14.41 -18.11 -6.37
N PRO A 13 15.03 -17.67 -7.47
CA PRO A 13 14.76 -16.36 -8.03
C PRO A 13 13.33 -16.29 -8.59
N PHE A 14 12.75 -15.10 -8.55
CA PHE A 14 11.46 -14.88 -9.22
C PHE A 14 11.61 -14.96 -10.76
N PRO A 15 10.63 -15.57 -11.46
CA PRO A 15 10.49 -15.40 -12.89
C PRO A 15 10.25 -13.92 -13.24
N SER A 16 10.56 -13.54 -14.48
CA SER A 16 10.31 -12.16 -14.93
C SER A 16 8.82 -11.83 -14.80
N PRO A 17 8.44 -10.63 -14.30
CA PRO A 17 7.05 -10.17 -14.28
C PRO A 17 6.33 -10.28 -15.63
N ASP A 18 7.07 -10.27 -16.74
CA ASP A 18 6.50 -10.42 -18.09
C ASP A 18 5.97 -11.82 -18.39
N GLN A 19 6.34 -12.81 -17.59
CA GLN A 19 5.86 -14.18 -17.67
C GLN A 19 4.57 -14.42 -16.88
N ALA A 20 4.08 -13.41 -16.14
CA ALA A 20 2.80 -13.52 -15.44
C ALA A 20 1.65 -13.70 -16.44
N TRP A 21 0.67 -14.52 -16.03
CA TRP A 21 -0.52 -14.85 -16.81
C TRP A 21 -1.25 -13.60 -17.33
N GLY A 22 -1.73 -13.71 -18.57
CA GLY A 22 -2.35 -12.63 -19.32
C GLY A 22 -3.84 -12.41 -18.98
N PRO A 23 -4.50 -11.45 -19.65
CA PRO A 23 -5.91 -11.13 -19.42
C PRO A 23 -6.86 -12.27 -19.79
N ASP A 24 -6.46 -13.17 -20.69
CA ASP A 24 -7.27 -14.30 -21.15
C ASP A 24 -7.06 -15.58 -20.31
N ASP A 25 -6.12 -15.54 -19.35
CA ASP A 25 -5.85 -16.67 -18.46
C ASP A 25 -6.81 -16.68 -17.24
N PRO A 26 -6.97 -17.82 -16.55
CA PRO A 26 -7.94 -17.94 -15.45
C PRO A 26 -7.67 -17.02 -14.26
N ALA A 27 -6.42 -16.60 -14.07
CA ALA A 27 -6.00 -15.69 -13.01
C ALA A 27 -4.98 -14.66 -13.55
N PRO A 28 -5.45 -13.59 -14.21
CA PRO A 28 -4.57 -12.59 -14.81
C PRO A 28 -3.62 -11.98 -13.78
N GLY A 29 -2.33 -11.93 -14.13
CA GLY A 29 -1.25 -11.45 -13.27
C GLY A 29 -0.65 -12.49 -12.34
N LEU A 30 -1.16 -13.73 -12.27
CA LEU A 30 -0.52 -14.79 -11.49
C LEU A 30 0.84 -15.14 -12.10
N LEU A 31 1.89 -15.16 -11.28
CA LEU A 31 3.27 -15.31 -11.73
C LEU A 31 3.91 -16.62 -11.28
N ALA A 32 3.73 -17.00 -10.01
CA ALA A 32 4.30 -18.22 -9.44
C ALA A 32 3.54 -18.68 -8.19
N ALA A 33 3.76 -19.92 -7.78
CA ALA A 33 3.32 -20.49 -6.50
C ALA A 33 4.52 -20.97 -5.66
N GLY A 34 4.36 -21.13 -4.36
CA GLY A 34 5.41 -21.62 -3.47
C GLY A 34 6.34 -20.52 -2.96
N GLY A 35 7.59 -20.87 -2.63
CA GLY A 35 8.57 -19.96 -2.05
C GLY A 35 8.35 -19.65 -0.57
N ALA A 36 9.04 -18.61 -0.09
CA ALA A 36 9.03 -18.20 1.31
C ALA A 36 8.49 -16.77 1.50
N LEU A 37 8.03 -16.47 2.72
CA LEU A 37 7.58 -15.14 3.13
C LEU A 37 8.55 -14.51 4.14
N ASP A 38 9.84 -14.85 4.04
CA ASP A 38 10.88 -14.16 4.79
C ASP A 38 11.20 -12.80 4.18
N THR A 39 11.87 -11.95 4.97
CA THR A 39 12.23 -10.57 4.61
C THR A 39 12.96 -10.49 3.27
N ASP A 40 13.94 -11.37 3.03
CA ASP A 40 14.76 -11.32 1.81
C ASP A 40 13.95 -11.68 0.57
N HIS A 41 13.09 -12.69 0.67
CA HIS A 41 12.23 -13.12 -0.42
C HIS A 41 11.15 -12.06 -0.73
N LEU A 42 10.54 -11.45 0.30
CA LEU A 42 9.60 -10.33 0.13
C LEU A 42 10.28 -9.11 -0.50
N LEU A 43 11.46 -8.71 -0.01
CA LEU A 43 12.20 -7.58 -0.57
C LEU A 43 12.51 -7.79 -2.06
N ARG A 44 12.95 -9.00 -2.45
CA ARG A 44 13.17 -9.37 -3.85
C ARG A 44 11.88 -9.30 -4.67
N ALA A 45 10.75 -9.73 -4.14
CA ALA A 45 9.46 -9.64 -4.82
C ALA A 45 9.07 -8.18 -5.10
N TYR A 46 9.06 -7.34 -4.06
CA TYR A 46 8.67 -5.93 -4.17
C TYR A 46 9.62 -5.13 -5.09
N SER A 47 10.93 -5.41 -5.06
CA SER A 47 11.91 -4.80 -5.97
C SER A 47 11.63 -5.03 -7.47
N GLN A 48 10.82 -6.05 -7.77
CA GLN A 48 10.41 -6.45 -9.13
C GLN A 48 8.93 -6.15 -9.43
N GLY A 49 8.21 -5.52 -8.50
CA GLY A 49 6.77 -5.24 -8.65
C GLY A 49 5.89 -6.48 -8.48
N ILE A 50 6.37 -7.45 -7.70
CA ILE A 50 5.69 -8.70 -7.36
C ILE A 50 5.22 -8.62 -5.91
N PHE A 51 4.02 -9.12 -5.62
CA PHE A 51 3.48 -9.16 -4.27
C PHE A 51 2.82 -10.52 -3.96
N PRO A 52 2.84 -10.96 -2.69
CA PRO A 52 2.18 -12.20 -2.29
C PRO A 52 0.68 -11.95 -2.05
N TRP A 53 -0.18 -12.82 -2.58
CA TRP A 53 -1.61 -12.74 -2.33
C TRP A 53 -2.28 -14.11 -2.43
N PHE A 54 -2.73 -14.66 -1.30
CA PHE A 54 -3.31 -16.00 -1.22
C PHE A 54 -4.28 -16.10 -0.05
N SER A 55 -5.22 -17.05 -0.13
CA SER A 55 -6.21 -17.33 0.90
C SER A 55 -5.77 -18.45 1.84
N ALA A 56 -6.47 -18.61 2.97
CA ALA A 56 -6.23 -19.71 3.89
C ALA A 56 -6.32 -21.07 3.17
N GLY A 57 -5.33 -21.94 3.40
CA GLY A 57 -5.24 -23.26 2.75
C GLY A 57 -4.60 -23.25 1.36
N GLN A 58 -4.34 -22.09 0.76
CA GLN A 58 -3.58 -22.00 -0.48
C GLN A 58 -2.07 -21.94 -0.20
N PRO A 59 -1.22 -22.39 -1.16
CA PRO A 59 0.20 -22.05 -1.13
C PRO A 59 0.38 -20.53 -1.26
N VAL A 60 1.59 -20.04 -1.02
CA VAL A 60 1.92 -18.65 -1.37
C VAL A 60 1.77 -18.50 -2.88
N LEU A 61 1.06 -17.47 -3.31
CA LEU A 61 0.88 -17.11 -4.70
C LEU A 61 1.46 -15.71 -4.92
N TRP A 62 2.21 -15.54 -6.01
CA TRP A 62 2.92 -14.32 -6.35
C TRP A 62 2.32 -13.69 -7.59
N TRP A 63 2.12 -12.37 -7.57
CA TRP A 63 1.32 -11.67 -8.58
C TRP A 63 2.05 -10.45 -9.17
N SER A 64 1.90 -10.25 -10.47
CA SER A 64 2.28 -9.03 -11.20
C SER A 64 1.25 -8.70 -12.32
N PRO A 65 0.08 -8.16 -11.95
CA PRO A 65 -0.99 -7.82 -12.88
C PRO A 65 -0.60 -6.80 -13.96
N HIS A 66 -1.28 -6.92 -15.09
CA HIS A 66 -1.24 -5.98 -16.22
C HIS A 66 -2.69 -5.76 -16.69
N PRO A 67 -3.21 -4.53 -16.64
CA PRO A 67 -2.57 -3.31 -16.11
C PRO A 67 -2.38 -3.32 -14.59
N ARG A 68 -1.53 -2.41 -14.10
CA ARG A 68 -1.25 -2.20 -12.68
C ARG A 68 -1.90 -0.89 -12.22
N MET A 69 -2.69 -0.92 -11.15
CA MET A 69 -3.27 0.31 -10.60
C MET A 69 -2.25 1.04 -9.72
N VAL A 70 -2.07 2.33 -9.96
CA VAL A 70 -1.21 3.22 -9.16
C VAL A 70 -1.93 4.52 -8.82
N LEU A 71 -1.52 5.17 -7.74
CA LEU A 71 -1.92 6.53 -7.39
C LEU A 71 -0.72 7.47 -7.59
N PRO A 72 -0.68 8.25 -8.68
CA PRO A 72 0.26 9.35 -8.79
C PRO A 72 -0.07 10.40 -7.74
N VAL A 73 0.85 10.67 -6.82
CA VAL A 73 0.53 11.49 -5.64
C VAL A 73 0.21 12.94 -6.00
N ALA A 74 0.71 13.42 -7.14
CA ALA A 74 0.37 14.72 -7.71
C ALA A 74 -1.08 14.78 -8.23
N GLU A 75 -1.64 13.65 -8.66
CA GLU A 75 -2.99 13.52 -9.20
C GLU A 75 -4.05 13.21 -8.12
N PHE A 76 -3.65 13.10 -6.84
CA PHE A 76 -4.56 12.82 -5.73
C PHE A 76 -5.72 13.84 -5.66
N ARG A 77 -6.95 13.32 -5.76
CA ARG A 77 -8.17 14.12 -5.80
C ARG A 77 -8.72 14.36 -4.40
N LEU A 78 -8.36 15.51 -3.83
CA LEU A 78 -8.93 15.96 -2.57
C LEU A 78 -10.33 16.58 -2.77
N HIS A 79 -11.36 15.73 -2.70
CA HIS A 79 -12.77 16.13 -2.77
C HIS A 79 -13.15 17.13 -1.67
N ARG A 80 -14.18 17.95 -1.93
CA ARG A 80 -14.64 19.01 -1.00
C ARG A 80 -15.01 18.48 0.38
N SER A 81 -15.68 17.32 0.45
CA SER A 81 -16.05 16.69 1.73
C SER A 81 -14.81 16.27 2.52
N LEU A 82 -13.89 15.53 1.89
CA LEU A 82 -12.65 15.09 2.51
C LEU A 82 -11.78 16.28 2.93
N ARG A 83 -11.71 17.35 2.13
CA ARG A 83 -11.02 18.60 2.51
C ARG A 83 -11.55 19.16 3.83
N ARG A 84 -12.87 19.23 3.99
CA ARG A 84 -13.50 19.69 5.25
C ARG A 84 -13.22 18.75 6.40
N THR A 85 -13.23 17.44 6.17
CA THR A 85 -12.85 16.42 7.16
C THR A 85 -11.42 16.65 7.64
N LEU A 86 -10.45 16.79 6.71
CA LEU A 86 -9.04 17.03 7.05
C LEU A 86 -8.81 18.37 7.77
N GLN A 87 -9.53 19.43 7.39
CA GLN A 87 -9.44 20.73 8.08
C GLN A 87 -9.88 20.63 9.54
N LYS A 88 -10.98 19.92 9.81
CA LYS A 88 -11.43 19.66 11.19
C LYS A 88 -10.46 18.77 11.95
N PHE A 89 -10.01 17.69 11.32
CA PHE A 89 -9.04 16.75 11.91
C PHE A 89 -7.74 17.46 12.31
N ARG A 90 -7.17 18.30 11.43
CA ARG A 90 -5.94 19.06 11.72
C ARG A 90 -6.10 20.07 12.86
N ALA A 91 -7.30 20.63 13.04
CA ALA A 91 -7.56 21.67 14.03
C ALA A 91 -7.97 21.12 15.41
N ASP A 92 -8.34 19.84 15.50
CA ASP A 92 -8.79 19.21 16.74
C ASP A 92 -7.61 18.58 17.50
N PRO A 93 -7.27 19.05 18.73
CA PRO A 93 -6.14 18.53 19.49
C PRO A 93 -6.29 17.06 19.92
N ARG A 94 -7.48 16.48 19.78
CA ARG A 94 -7.76 15.06 20.08
C ARG A 94 -7.46 14.13 18.91
N CYS A 95 -7.18 14.71 17.73
CA CYS A 95 -6.87 13.99 16.51
C CYS A 95 -5.35 13.99 16.25
N ALA A 96 -4.80 12.85 15.82
CA ALA A 96 -3.39 12.75 15.46
C ALA A 96 -3.15 11.71 14.37
N ILE A 97 -2.14 11.95 13.54
CA ILE A 97 -1.52 10.90 12.72
C ILE A 97 -0.33 10.35 13.50
N ARG A 98 -0.22 9.03 13.58
CA ARG A 98 0.99 8.35 14.03
C ARG A 98 1.50 7.43 12.93
N VAL A 99 2.82 7.23 12.93
CA VAL A 99 3.52 6.36 11.99
C VAL A 99 4.26 5.33 12.82
N ASP A 100 4.14 4.06 12.45
CA ASP A 100 4.83 2.92 13.08
C ASP A 100 4.64 2.83 14.60
N HIS A 101 3.50 3.29 15.12
CA HIS A 101 3.26 3.31 16.57
C HIS A 101 2.65 2.00 17.06
N ASP A 102 1.75 1.39 16.28
CA ASP A 102 1.24 0.04 16.53
C ASP A 102 0.90 -0.69 15.22
N PHE A 103 1.95 -1.07 14.49
CA PHE A 103 1.80 -1.83 13.23
C PHE A 103 1.00 -3.13 13.43
N GLY A 104 1.22 -3.83 14.55
CA GLY A 104 0.52 -5.08 14.87
C GLY A 104 -0.98 -4.90 14.98
N ALA A 105 -1.45 -3.82 15.61
CA ALA A 105 -2.88 -3.49 15.64
C ALA A 105 -3.42 -3.14 14.25
N VAL A 106 -2.67 -2.39 13.45
CA VAL A 106 -3.06 -2.00 12.08
C VAL A 106 -3.25 -3.21 11.17
N ILE A 107 -2.29 -4.13 11.10
CA ILE A 107 -2.41 -5.30 10.23
C ILE A 107 -3.52 -6.24 10.69
N ARG A 108 -3.73 -6.41 12.00
CA ARG A 108 -4.82 -7.22 12.55
C ARG A 108 -6.19 -6.59 12.28
N ALA A 109 -6.32 -5.26 12.39
CA ALA A 109 -7.56 -4.57 12.03
C ALA A 109 -7.86 -4.67 10.53
N CYS A 110 -6.83 -4.56 9.68
CA CYS A 110 -6.94 -4.84 8.25
C CYS A 110 -7.40 -6.29 7.97
N ALA A 111 -6.88 -7.28 8.71
CA ALA A 111 -7.27 -8.67 8.57
C ALA A 111 -8.75 -8.91 8.93
N GLY A 112 -9.25 -8.23 9.96
CA GLY A 112 -10.65 -8.32 10.39
C GLY A 112 -11.65 -7.49 9.57
N THR A 113 -11.19 -6.69 8.60
CA THR A 113 -12.07 -5.84 7.79
C THR A 113 -12.77 -6.66 6.72
N GLU A 114 -14.10 -6.78 6.81
CA GLU A 114 -14.92 -7.40 5.78
C GLU A 114 -14.87 -6.59 4.47
N ARG A 115 -14.66 -7.29 3.35
CA ARG A 115 -14.60 -6.68 2.02
C ARG A 115 -15.76 -7.23 1.19
N PRO A 116 -16.69 -6.39 0.70
CA PRO A 116 -17.82 -6.84 -0.08
C PRO A 116 -17.38 -7.71 -1.26
N GLY A 117 -17.91 -8.94 -1.36
CA GLY A 117 -17.59 -9.87 -2.44
C GLY A 117 -16.30 -10.68 -2.26
N GLN A 118 -15.58 -10.56 -1.13
CA GLN A 118 -14.46 -11.43 -0.79
C GLN A 118 -14.86 -12.43 0.31
N PRO A 119 -14.91 -13.75 0.04
CA PRO A 119 -15.08 -14.76 1.07
C PRO A 119 -13.77 -14.86 1.88
N GLY A 120 -13.72 -14.13 3.00
CA GLY A 120 -12.57 -14.09 3.91
C GLY A 120 -11.48 -13.10 3.53
N THR A 121 -10.40 -13.09 4.32
CA THR A 121 -9.25 -12.21 4.15
C THR A 121 -8.03 -12.98 3.65
N TRP A 122 -7.23 -12.34 2.80
CA TRP A 122 -5.90 -12.84 2.41
C TRP A 122 -4.84 -12.58 3.48
N ILE A 123 -5.14 -11.71 4.45
CA ILE A 123 -4.25 -11.38 5.57
C ILE A 123 -4.40 -12.48 6.64
N VAL A 124 -4.01 -13.69 6.26
CA VAL A 124 -4.01 -14.88 7.13
C VAL A 124 -2.89 -14.77 8.18
N PRO A 125 -2.90 -15.59 9.25
CA PRO A 125 -1.90 -15.51 10.31
C PRO A 125 -0.44 -15.59 9.81
N ARG A 126 -0.19 -16.40 8.76
CA ARG A 126 1.14 -16.47 8.12
C ARG A 126 1.55 -15.15 7.47
N MET A 127 0.60 -14.42 6.87
CA MET A 127 0.85 -13.10 6.28
C MET A 127 1.11 -12.05 7.36
N VAL A 128 0.35 -12.10 8.45
CA VAL A 128 0.57 -11.21 9.62
C VAL A 128 1.99 -11.38 10.14
N ALA A 129 2.42 -12.61 10.42
CA ALA A 129 3.76 -12.88 10.93
C ALA A 129 4.87 -12.43 9.95
N ALA A 130 4.67 -12.67 8.65
CA ALA A 130 5.61 -12.25 7.62
C ALA A 130 5.79 -10.72 7.58
N TYR A 131 4.68 -9.98 7.59
CA TYR A 131 4.73 -8.52 7.54
C TYR A 131 5.14 -7.88 8.86
N GLU A 132 4.89 -8.52 10.02
CA GLU A 132 5.47 -8.10 11.30
C GLU A 132 7.00 -8.26 11.30
N GLY A 133 7.52 -9.36 10.75
CA GLY A 133 8.96 -9.54 10.53
C GLY A 133 9.54 -8.52 9.55
N PHE A 134 8.79 -8.22 8.48
CA PHE A 134 9.21 -7.27 7.46
C PHE A 134 9.14 -5.80 7.95
N HIS A 135 8.19 -5.49 8.83
CA HIS A 135 8.14 -4.24 9.60
C HIS A 135 9.34 -4.11 10.53
N ALA A 136 9.67 -5.15 11.30
CA ALA A 136 10.84 -5.16 12.18
C ALA A 136 12.16 -4.99 11.41
N ALA A 137 12.20 -5.40 10.15
CA ALA A 137 13.32 -5.16 9.23
C ALA A 137 13.35 -3.76 8.59
N GLY A 138 12.34 -2.91 8.85
CA GLY A 138 12.27 -1.53 8.38
C GLY A 138 11.74 -1.33 6.95
N HIS A 139 10.95 -2.28 6.44
CA HIS A 139 10.40 -2.24 5.08
C HIS A 139 8.88 -2.10 5.00
N VAL A 140 8.18 -2.36 6.10
CA VAL A 140 6.73 -2.15 6.20
C VAL A 140 6.49 -1.03 7.19
N HIS A 141 5.54 -0.16 6.87
CA HIS A 141 5.20 0.97 7.71
C HIS A 141 3.68 1.13 7.84
N SER A 142 3.23 1.66 8.97
CA SER A 142 1.82 2.02 9.20
C SER A 142 1.60 3.52 9.17
N ILE A 143 0.42 3.93 8.72
CA ILE A 143 -0.15 5.24 9.02
C ILE A 143 -1.44 5.05 9.77
N GLU A 144 -1.52 5.68 10.93
CA GLU A 144 -2.57 5.47 11.91
C GLU A 144 -3.32 6.77 12.17
N THR A 145 -4.64 6.71 12.04
CA THR A 145 -5.55 7.81 12.36
C THR A 145 -6.04 7.63 13.79
N TRP A 146 -5.56 8.47 14.71
CA TRP A 146 -5.94 8.46 16.12
C TRP A 146 -6.97 9.55 16.41
N ILE A 147 -8.05 9.21 17.11
CA ILE A 147 -9.10 10.14 17.56
C ILE A 147 -9.46 9.80 19.00
N ASP A 148 -9.43 10.78 19.90
CA ASP A 148 -9.73 10.60 21.33
C ASP A 148 -8.87 9.48 21.97
N GLY A 149 -7.62 9.35 21.52
CA GLY A 149 -6.68 8.31 21.98
C GLY A 149 -6.98 6.90 21.48
N GLN A 150 -7.92 6.72 20.54
CA GLN A 150 -8.26 5.43 19.94
C GLN A 150 -7.76 5.33 18.48
N LEU A 151 -7.35 4.13 18.08
CA LEU A 151 -7.01 3.81 16.69
C LEU A 151 -8.29 3.74 15.84
N ALA A 152 -8.66 4.87 15.23
CA ALA A 152 -9.91 5.05 14.51
C ALA A 152 -9.86 4.51 13.07
N GLY A 153 -8.67 4.29 12.53
CA GLY A 153 -8.44 3.74 11.19
C GLY A 153 -6.96 3.81 10.83
N GLY A 154 -6.60 3.29 9.67
CA GLY A 154 -5.22 3.31 9.23
C GLY A 154 -4.98 2.53 7.96
N LEU A 155 -3.73 2.51 7.54
CA LEU A 155 -3.23 1.69 6.45
C LEU A 155 -1.81 1.23 6.76
N TYR A 156 -1.37 0.21 6.04
CA TYR A 156 0.04 -0.11 5.98
C TYR A 156 0.53 -0.23 4.54
N PHE A 157 1.82 -0.03 4.37
CA PHE A 157 2.47 -0.03 3.07
C PHE A 157 3.88 -0.60 3.19
N VAL A 158 4.39 -1.13 2.09
CA VAL A 158 5.80 -1.54 1.95
C VAL A 158 6.56 -0.42 1.26
N ASN A 159 7.84 -0.24 1.59
CA ASN A 159 8.74 0.55 0.76
C ASN A 159 10.03 -0.20 0.39
N VAL A 160 10.50 0.06 -0.84
CA VAL A 160 11.82 -0.33 -1.31
C VAL A 160 12.48 0.93 -1.87
N GLY A 161 13.39 1.52 -1.10
CA GLY A 161 13.81 2.90 -1.33
C GLY A 161 12.60 3.84 -1.30
N ARG A 162 12.38 4.57 -2.41
CA ARG A 162 11.19 5.42 -2.61
C ARG A 162 10.03 4.74 -3.36
N ALA A 163 10.16 3.47 -3.75
CA ALA A 163 9.00 2.73 -4.27
C ALA A 163 8.06 2.40 -3.12
N VAL A 164 6.80 2.84 -3.18
CA VAL A 164 5.79 2.66 -2.11
C VAL A 164 4.64 1.80 -2.61
N PHE A 165 4.28 0.79 -1.82
CA PHE A 165 3.24 -0.18 -2.14
C PHE A 165 2.17 -0.18 -1.05
N GLY A 166 1.00 0.40 -1.32
CA GLY A 166 -0.10 0.43 -0.36
C GLY A 166 -0.77 -0.93 -0.27
N GLU A 167 -0.77 -1.58 0.89
CA GLU A 167 -1.18 -2.98 1.00
C GLU A 167 -2.65 -3.13 1.40
N SER A 168 -3.04 -2.49 2.49
CA SER A 168 -4.39 -2.56 3.02
C SER A 168 -4.67 -1.37 3.93
N MET A 169 -5.96 -1.10 4.10
CA MET A 169 -6.47 -0.07 5.01
C MET A 169 -7.73 -0.55 5.71
N PHE A 170 -8.03 0.06 6.85
CA PHE A 170 -9.24 -0.18 7.63
C PHE A 170 -9.76 1.14 8.20
N ALA A 171 -11.04 1.15 8.57
CA ALA A 171 -11.67 2.28 9.23
C ALA A 171 -12.69 1.79 10.26
N HIS A 172 -12.55 2.27 11.50
CA HIS A 172 -13.54 2.12 12.58
C HIS A 172 -14.36 3.39 12.78
N ALA A 173 -13.89 4.54 12.27
CA ALA A 173 -14.64 5.78 12.18
C ALA A 173 -14.74 6.27 10.72
N THR A 174 -15.78 7.06 10.44
CA THR A 174 -16.01 7.67 9.13
C THR A 174 -14.76 8.41 8.64
N ASP A 175 -14.39 8.16 7.38
CA ASP A 175 -13.23 8.75 6.69
C ASP A 175 -11.84 8.46 7.30
N ALA A 176 -11.72 7.65 8.37
CA ALA A 176 -10.44 7.44 9.04
C ALA A 176 -9.35 6.83 8.14
N SER A 177 -9.70 5.89 7.25
CA SER A 177 -8.76 5.35 6.24
C SER A 177 -8.39 6.36 5.17
N LYS A 178 -9.32 7.25 4.77
CA LYS A 178 -9.06 8.33 3.80
C LYS A 178 -8.15 9.40 4.40
N ILE A 179 -8.27 9.66 5.70
CA ILE A 179 -7.36 10.52 6.45
C ILE A 179 -5.95 9.92 6.43
N ALA A 180 -5.80 8.63 6.73
CA ALA A 180 -4.52 7.93 6.67
C ALA A 180 -3.90 7.96 5.26
N LEU A 181 -4.71 7.72 4.21
CA LEU A 181 -4.25 7.83 2.82
C LEU A 181 -3.83 9.25 2.44
N ALA A 182 -4.58 10.27 2.87
CA ALA A 182 -4.19 11.66 2.64
C ALA A 182 -2.88 12.01 3.35
N ALA A 183 -2.65 11.48 4.56
CA ALA A 183 -1.38 11.62 5.25
C ALA A 183 -0.22 10.91 4.52
N LEU A 184 -0.44 9.71 3.97
CA LEU A 184 0.55 9.03 3.11
C LEU A 184 0.89 9.90 1.91
N VAL A 185 -0.11 10.47 1.24
CA VAL A 185 0.10 11.36 0.08
C VAL A 185 0.95 12.58 0.47
N CYS A 186 0.70 13.20 1.63
CA CYS A 186 1.54 14.30 2.13
C CYS A 186 3.00 13.86 2.32
N LEU A 187 3.23 12.71 2.98
CA LEU A 187 4.57 12.16 3.19
C LEU A 187 5.27 11.85 1.87
N CYS A 188 4.56 11.19 0.94
CA CYS A 188 5.11 10.88 -0.37
C CYS A 188 5.52 12.15 -1.13
N ARG A 189 4.66 13.18 -1.16
CA ARG A 189 5.00 14.48 -1.77
C ARG A 189 6.23 15.11 -1.12
N ARG A 190 6.28 15.11 0.21
CA ARG A 190 7.40 15.67 0.98
C ARG A 190 8.73 14.98 0.70
N HIS A 191 8.70 13.65 0.51
CA HIS A 191 9.89 12.84 0.29
C HIS A 191 10.20 12.58 -1.20
N GLY A 192 9.46 13.20 -2.13
CA GLY A 192 9.69 13.03 -3.57
C GLY A 192 9.27 11.66 -4.12
N VAL A 193 8.42 10.92 -3.41
CA VAL A 193 7.80 9.68 -3.90
C VAL A 193 6.70 10.06 -4.89
N ALA A 194 6.81 9.61 -6.14
CA ALA A 194 5.88 9.99 -7.20
C ALA A 194 4.60 9.15 -7.25
N LEU A 195 4.70 7.85 -6.93
CA LEU A 195 3.63 6.87 -7.10
C LEU A 195 3.44 6.05 -5.82
N ILE A 196 2.19 5.73 -5.51
CA ILE A 196 1.81 4.69 -4.56
C ILE A 196 1.19 3.54 -5.36
N ASP A 197 1.75 2.33 -5.30
CA ASP A 197 1.12 1.14 -5.90
C ASP A 197 -0.16 0.79 -5.15
N CYS A 198 -1.20 0.46 -5.91
CA CYS A 198 -2.53 0.09 -5.44
C CYS A 198 -2.89 -1.35 -5.85
N GLN A 199 -1.97 -2.06 -6.50
CA GLN A 199 -2.09 -3.42 -7.03
C GLN A 199 -3.26 -3.60 -7.99
N GLN A 200 -4.47 -3.75 -7.46
CA GLN A 200 -5.70 -4.04 -8.21
C GLN A 200 -6.60 -2.81 -8.36
N ASN A 201 -7.33 -2.78 -9.46
CA ASN A 201 -8.26 -1.70 -9.75
C ASN A 201 -9.45 -1.70 -8.78
N THR A 202 -9.64 -0.58 -8.09
CA THR A 202 -10.85 -0.35 -7.29
C THR A 202 -11.51 0.97 -7.67
N ARG A 203 -12.85 0.97 -7.77
CA ARG A 203 -13.63 2.22 -7.97
C ARG A 203 -13.33 3.25 -6.89
N HIS A 204 -13.07 2.79 -5.66
CA HIS A 204 -12.74 3.65 -4.54
C HIS A 204 -11.45 4.45 -4.80
N LEU A 205 -10.35 3.79 -5.11
CA LEU A 205 -9.07 4.46 -5.38
C LEU A 205 -9.11 5.28 -6.67
N ALA A 206 -9.86 4.82 -7.70
CA ALA A 206 -10.06 5.58 -8.93
C ALA A 206 -10.73 6.94 -8.65
N SER A 207 -11.70 6.98 -7.74
CA SER A 207 -12.35 8.24 -7.32
C SER A 207 -11.38 9.23 -6.65
N LEU A 208 -10.28 8.72 -6.08
CA LEU A 208 -9.22 9.50 -5.41
C LEU A 208 -8.05 9.86 -6.34
N GLY A 209 -8.12 9.53 -7.63
CA GLY A 209 -7.11 9.87 -8.62
C GLY A 209 -6.18 8.71 -9.01
N ALA A 210 -6.39 7.51 -8.49
CA ALA A 210 -5.64 6.35 -8.95
C ALA A 210 -6.07 5.94 -10.38
N ARG A 211 -5.14 5.37 -11.13
CA ARG A 211 -5.34 4.92 -12.50
C ARG A 211 -4.46 3.72 -12.83
N GLU A 212 -4.84 3.02 -13.87
CA GLU A 212 -4.06 1.92 -14.43
C GLU A 212 -2.90 2.45 -15.29
N ILE A 213 -1.76 1.76 -15.20
CA ILE A 213 -0.61 1.92 -16.09
C ILE A 213 -0.15 0.54 -16.59
N ALA A 214 0.61 0.51 -17.67
CA ALA A 214 1.18 -0.73 -18.17
C ALA A 214 2.20 -1.29 -17.17
N ARG A 215 2.25 -2.62 -17.01
CA ARG A 215 3.21 -3.29 -16.12
C ARG A 215 4.68 -2.89 -16.39
N PRO A 216 5.14 -2.77 -17.66
CA PRO A 216 6.51 -2.31 -17.93
C PRO A 216 6.81 -0.88 -17.46
N ASP A 217 5.81 0.01 -17.48
CA ASP A 217 5.98 1.38 -16.96
C ASP A 217 6.07 1.36 -15.43
N PHE A 218 5.26 0.52 -14.79
CA PHE A 218 5.30 0.32 -13.35
C PHE A 218 6.65 -0.24 -12.87
N THR A 219 7.11 -1.35 -13.47
CA THR A 219 8.39 -1.97 -13.07
C THR A 219 9.58 -1.03 -13.30
N ARG A 220 9.58 -0.26 -14.40
CA ARG A 220 10.58 0.80 -14.64
C ARG A 220 10.55 1.88 -13.55
N SER A 221 9.36 2.25 -13.07
CA SER A 221 9.22 3.23 -11.99
C SER A 221 9.81 2.73 -10.67
N ILE A 222 9.66 1.43 -10.36
CA ILE A 222 10.26 0.79 -9.18
C ILE A 222 11.77 0.80 -9.29
N LEU A 223 12.32 0.33 -10.43
CA LEU A 223 13.78 0.26 -10.66
C LEU A 223 14.47 1.62 -10.46
N ARG A 224 13.78 2.71 -10.82
CA ARG A 224 14.26 4.07 -10.57
C ARG A 224 14.12 4.48 -9.11
N SER A 225 12.96 4.25 -8.51
CA SER A 225 12.64 4.73 -7.15
C SER A 225 13.41 3.99 -6.05
N GLN A 226 13.77 2.73 -6.28
CA GLN A 226 14.53 1.93 -5.32
C GLN A 226 16.02 2.34 -5.21
N GLN A 227 16.53 3.15 -6.14
CA GLN A 227 17.90 3.68 -6.08
C GLN A 227 18.01 4.82 -5.06
N ASP A 228 16.89 5.48 -4.75
CA ASP A 228 16.84 6.52 -3.73
C ASP A 228 16.70 5.90 -2.33
N PRO A 229 17.30 6.49 -1.29
CA PRO A 229 17.19 5.99 0.07
C PRO A 229 15.73 6.03 0.55
N ALA A 230 15.39 5.05 1.38
CA ALA A 230 14.10 4.99 2.07
C ALA A 230 13.86 6.29 2.87
N PRO A 231 12.66 6.89 2.78
CA PRO A 231 12.29 7.99 3.65
C PRO A 231 12.32 7.59 5.13
N ALA A 232 12.73 8.52 6.00
CA ALA A 232 12.44 8.40 7.43
C ALA A 232 10.96 8.74 7.64
N TRP A 233 10.12 7.73 7.80
CA TRP A 233 8.68 7.91 7.93
C TRP A 233 8.33 8.48 9.30
N ALA A 234 7.95 9.75 9.32
CA ALA A 234 7.41 10.42 10.49
C ALA A 234 6.45 11.51 10.01
N PHE A 235 5.33 11.70 10.71
CA PHE A 235 4.33 12.69 10.33
C PHE A 235 4.38 13.91 11.25
N ASP A 236 4.70 15.06 10.68
CA ASP A 236 4.53 16.36 11.33
C ASP A 236 3.21 17.00 10.86
N PRO A 237 2.36 17.55 11.76
CA PRO A 237 1.15 18.27 11.38
C PRO A 237 1.33 19.34 10.29
N VAL A 238 2.52 19.95 10.15
CA VAL A 238 2.83 20.90 9.07
C VAL A 238 2.74 20.28 7.68
N TYR A 239 2.90 18.96 7.56
CA TYR A 239 2.83 18.25 6.27
C TYR A 239 1.42 18.22 5.69
N TRP A 240 0.38 18.52 6.47
CA TRP A 240 -0.95 18.76 5.90
C TRP A 240 -0.97 19.89 4.87
N ASN A 241 0.00 20.82 4.89
CA ASN A 241 0.10 21.91 3.92
C ASN A 241 0.34 21.42 2.48
N GLU A 242 0.81 20.19 2.28
CA GLU A 242 0.93 19.55 0.96
C GLU A 242 -0.43 19.37 0.25
N LEU A 243 -1.52 19.33 1.02
CA LEU A 243 -2.90 19.16 0.53
C LEU A 243 -3.84 20.31 0.92
N LEU A 244 -3.55 20.94 2.06
CA LEU A 244 -4.28 22.04 2.66
C LEU A 244 -3.34 23.25 2.83
N PRO A 245 -2.85 23.85 1.73
CA PRO A 245 -1.99 25.01 1.83
C PRO A 245 -2.68 26.08 2.68
N SER A 246 -1.95 26.61 3.67
CA SER A 246 -2.42 27.75 4.43
C SER A 246 -2.77 28.87 3.46
N ALA A 247 -3.91 29.54 3.66
CA ALA A 247 -4.17 30.78 2.98
C ALA A 247 -3.06 31.74 3.40
N ILE A 248 -2.05 31.92 2.54
CA ILE A 248 -1.19 33.08 2.65
C ILE A 248 -2.15 34.24 2.44
N THR A 249 -2.36 35.04 3.47
CA THR A 249 -2.97 36.36 3.36
C THR A 249 -2.21 37.08 2.25
N GLN A 250 -2.79 37.14 1.05
CA GLN A 250 -2.36 38.11 0.07
C GLN A 250 -2.70 39.47 0.70
N ALA A 251 -1.68 40.09 1.29
CA ALA A 251 -1.69 41.51 1.59
C ALA A 251 -1.49 42.28 0.27
#